data_AF-A0A8T4NZS6-F1
#
_entry.id   AF-A0A8T4NZS6-F1
#
_cell.length_a   1.000
_cell.length_b   1.000
_cell.length_c   1.000
_cell.angle_alpha   90.00
_cell.angle_beta   90.00
_cell.angle_gamma   90.00
#
_symmetry.space_group_name_H-M   'P 1'
#
loop_
_entity.id
_entity.type
_entity.pdbx_description
1 polymer ?
#
loop_
_entity_poly.entity_id
_entity_poly.type
_entity_poly.pdbx_seq_one_letter_code
_entity_poly.pdbx_strand_id
1 'polypeptide(L)'
;MKAKLLFNESLAYWKAEVKYLKSEVKYTKTGFEPLIETIIRNDKIGIIVWTDKPQGVIIHQKEAAESYDKFFQLMWKTATS
;
A
#
# COMPACT_ATOMS: atom_id res chain seq x y z
N MET A 1 -14.13 -9.87 1.65
CA MET A 1 -13.16 -8.78 1.90
C MET A 1 -12.78 -8.14 0.58
N LYS A 2 -12.78 -6.80 0.49
CA LYS A 2 -12.17 -6.06 -0.62
C LYS A 2 -10.76 -5.64 -0.21
N ALA A 3 -9.79 -5.73 -1.12
CA ALA A 3 -8.44 -5.23 -0.86
C ALA A 3 -8.48 -3.70 -0.82
N LYS A 4 -7.73 -3.07 0.09
CA LYS A 4 -7.52 -1.62 0.12
C LYS A 4 -6.16 -1.32 -0.49
N LEU A 5 -6.14 -0.50 -1.53
CA LEU A 5 -4.94 -0.11 -2.25
C LEU A 5 -4.75 1.40 -2.10
N LEU A 6 -3.61 1.80 -1.55
CA LEU A 6 -3.25 3.20 -1.38
C LEU A 6 -2.07 3.50 -2.29
N PHE A 7 -2.27 4.43 -3.22
CA PHE A 7 -1.22 4.87 -4.14
C PHE A 7 -0.85 6.33 -3.90
N ASN A 8 0.29 6.77 -4.41
CA ASN A 8 0.62 8.18 -4.48
C ASN A 8 -0.24 8.88 -5.55
N GLU A 9 -0.61 10.15 -5.36
CA GLU A 9 -1.36 10.94 -6.37
C GLU A 9 -0.70 10.99 -7.74
N SER A 10 0.64 10.90 -7.81
CA SER A 10 1.38 10.80 -9.07
C SER A 10 0.91 9.64 -9.94
N LEU A 11 0.36 8.57 -9.35
CA LEU A 11 -0.15 7.40 -10.06
C LEU A 11 -1.66 7.48 -10.35
N ALA A 12 -2.35 8.58 -10.02
CA ALA A 12 -3.79 8.71 -10.26
C ALA A 12 -4.15 8.63 -11.76
N TYR A 13 -3.25 9.08 -12.66
CA TYR A 13 -3.46 8.96 -14.10
C TYR A 13 -3.57 7.50 -14.57
N TRP A 14 -3.00 6.55 -13.82
CA TRP A 14 -3.01 5.12 -14.15
C TRP A 14 -4.36 4.44 -13.86
N LYS A 15 -5.25 5.11 -13.11
CA LYS A 15 -6.63 4.68 -12.82
C LYS A 15 -6.70 3.25 -12.27
N ALA A 16 -6.05 3.03 -11.14
CA ALA A 16 -5.99 1.72 -10.49
C ALA A 16 -7.38 1.15 -10.18
N GLU A 17 -8.37 2.00 -9.89
CA GLU A 17 -9.76 1.63 -9.63
C GLU A 17 -10.44 0.92 -10.80
N VAL A 18 -10.05 1.22 -12.05
CA VAL A 18 -10.57 0.55 -13.26
C VAL A 18 -9.88 -0.81 -13.46
N LYS A 19 -8.61 -0.91 -13.08
CA LYS A 19 -7.81 -2.14 -13.22
C LYS A 19 -8.11 -3.16 -12.13
N TYR A 20 -8.40 -2.69 -10.93
CA TYR A 20 -8.64 -3.51 -9.75
C TYR A 20 -10.09 -3.37 -9.25
N LEU A 21 -11.05 -3.83 -10.06
CA LEU A 21 -12.50 -3.69 -9.85
C LEU A 21 -13.02 -4.24 -8.50
N LYS A 22 -12.26 -5.15 -7.86
CA LYS A 22 -12.61 -5.76 -6.57
C LYS A 22 -11.87 -5.14 -5.38
N SER A 23 -11.26 -3.97 -5.58
CA SER A 23 -10.52 -3.23 -4.56
C SER A 23 -11.19 -1.89 -4.24
N GLU A 24 -10.87 -1.35 -3.07
CA GLU A 24 -11.05 0.06 -2.76
C GLU A 24 -9.71 0.73 -3.01
N VAL A 25 -9.71 1.78 -3.83
CA VAL A 25 -8.51 2.53 -4.18
C VAL A 25 -8.62 3.91 -3.58
N LYS A 26 -7.52 4.39 -3.00
CA LYS A 26 -7.34 5.79 -2.63
C LYS A 26 -5.96 6.26 -3.04
N TYR A 27 -5.83 7.57 -3.14
CA TYR A 27 -4.60 8.26 -3.44
C TYR A 27 -4.22 9.18 -2.28
N THR A 28 -2.95 9.15 -1.86
CA THR A 28 -2.42 10.15 -0.93
C THR A 28 -2.34 11.51 -1.62
N LYS A 29 -2.47 12.60 -0.86
CA LYS A 29 -2.17 13.95 -1.37
C LYS A 29 -0.66 14.15 -1.56
N THR A 30 -0.31 15.23 -2.24
CA THR A 30 1.03 15.80 -2.47
C THR A 30 2.06 15.33 -1.45
N GLY A 31 3.11 14.67 -1.94
CA GLY A 31 4.12 14.04 -1.11
C GLY A 31 5.16 13.29 -1.93
N PHE A 32 6.14 12.71 -1.24
CA PHE A 32 7.19 11.89 -1.84
C PHE A 32 6.59 10.66 -2.54
N GLU A 33 7.10 10.35 -3.74
CA GLU A 33 6.79 9.09 -4.43
C GLU A 33 7.64 7.97 -3.80
N PRO A 34 7.03 7.09 -3.00
CA PRO A 34 7.79 6.05 -2.33
C PRO A 34 8.22 4.99 -3.35
N LEU A 35 9.52 4.72 -3.40
CA LEU A 35 10.06 3.53 -4.10
C LEU A 35 9.70 2.22 -3.38
N ILE A 36 8.85 2.27 -2.36
CA ILE A 36 8.55 1.15 -1.48
C ILE A 36 7.06 0.84 -1.58
N GLU A 37 6.77 -0.43 -1.87
CA GLU A 37 5.44 -1.00 -1.77
C GLU A 37 5.36 -1.88 -0.53
N THR A 38 4.33 -1.69 0.30
CA THR A 38 4.10 -2.48 1.50
C THR A 38 2.76 -3.21 1.39
N ILE A 39 2.81 -4.53 1.52
CA ILE A 39 1.66 -5.44 1.42
C ILE A 39 1.46 -6.08 2.78
N ILE A 40 0.29 -5.90 3.37
CA ILE A 40 -0.04 -6.45 4.68
C ILE A 40 -1.12 -7.53 4.48
N ARG A 41 -0.84 -8.75 4.92
CA ARG A 41 -1.79 -9.86 4.80
C ARG A 41 -1.64 -10.83 5.98
N ASN A 42 -2.71 -10.96 6.76
CA ASN A 42 -2.76 -11.79 7.97
C ASN A 42 -1.60 -11.44 8.91
N ASP A 43 -0.71 -12.39 9.18
CA ASP A 43 0.46 -12.27 10.05
C ASP A 43 1.76 -11.96 9.30
N LYS A 44 1.66 -11.49 8.04
CA LYS A 44 2.80 -11.21 7.18
C LYS A 44 2.78 -9.82 6.60
N ILE A 45 3.98 -9.28 6.43
CA ILE A 45 4.26 -8.04 5.72
C ILE A 45 5.21 -8.37 4.58
N GLY A 46 4.85 -8.01 3.36
CA GLY A 46 5.75 -7.95 2.23
C GLY A 46 6.18 -6.50 1.99
N ILE A 47 7.47 -6.27 1.80
CA ILE A 47 8.00 -4.97 1.42
C ILE A 47 8.78 -5.18 0.12
N ILE A 48 8.43 -4.43 -0.91
CA ILE A 48 9.15 -4.40 -2.19
C ILE A 48 9.78 -3.03 -2.33
N VAL A 49 11.09 -2.99 -2.53
CA VAL A 49 11.83 -1.77 -2.85
C VAL A 49 12.15 -1.81 -4.34
N TRP A 50 11.53 -0.91 -5.09
CA TRP A 50 11.69 -0.75 -6.52
C TRP A 50 12.96 0.06 -6.80
N THR A 51 14.05 -0.65 -7.02
CA THR A 51 15.32 -0.13 -7.57
C THR A 51 15.63 -0.85 -8.89
N ASP A 52 16.74 -0.53 -9.54
CA ASP A 52 17.19 -1.22 -10.77
C ASP A 52 17.16 -2.75 -10.64
N LYS A 53 17.45 -3.27 -9.45
CA LYS A 53 17.24 -4.67 -9.08
C LYS A 53 16.25 -4.71 -7.91
N PRO A 54 14.96 -4.99 -8.15
CA PRO A 54 13.95 -4.98 -7.09
C PRO A 54 14.34 -5.89 -5.92
N GLN A 55 14.17 -5.38 -4.70
CA GLN A 55 14.46 -6.13 -3.48
C GLN A 55 13.16 -6.40 -2.74
N GLY A 56 13.00 -7.63 -2.26
CA GLY A 56 11.83 -8.05 -1.50
C GLY A 56 12.24 -8.48 -0.08
N VAL A 57 11.47 -8.05 0.91
CA VAL A 57 11.56 -8.51 2.29
C VAL A 57 10.20 -9.07 2.71
N ILE A 58 10.20 -10.27 3.29
CA ILE A 58 9.01 -10.84 3.93
C ILE A 58 9.27 -10.89 5.43
N ILE A 59 8.38 -10.28 6.19
CA ILE A 59 8.36 -10.33 7.64
C ILE A 59 7.16 -11.19 8.05
N HIS A 60 7.42 -12.29 8.75
CA HIS A 60 6.37 -13.14 9.32
C HIS A 60 6.35 -12.94 10.83
N GLN A 61 5.49 -12.02 11.27
CA GLN A 61 5.37 -11.63 12.67
C GLN A 61 4.00 -10.96 12.85
N LYS A 62 3.18 -11.49 13.77
CA LYS A 62 1.79 -11.08 13.96
C LYS A 62 1.64 -9.66 14.49
N GLU A 63 2.30 -9.32 15.60
CA GLU A 63 2.23 -7.99 16.23
C GLU A 63 2.73 -6.88 15.30
N ALA A 64 3.75 -7.15 14.50
CA ALA A 64 4.25 -6.27 13.46
C ALA A 64 3.20 -6.08 12.38
N ALA A 65 2.62 -7.16 11.84
CA ALA A 65 1.56 -7.06 10.82
C ALA A 65 0.35 -6.24 11.32
N GLU A 66 -0.06 -6.44 12.58
CA GLU A 66 -1.12 -5.65 13.22
C GLU A 66 -0.74 -4.17 13.38
N SER A 67 0.51 -3.87 13.74
CA SER A 67 1.01 -2.50 13.85
C SER A 67 1.04 -1.80 12.48
N TYR A 68 1.52 -2.48 11.45
CA TYR A 68 1.54 -1.98 10.07
C TYR A 68 0.12 -1.79 9.52
N ASP A 69 -0.85 -2.67 9.82
CA ASP A 69 -2.25 -2.45 9.44
C ASP A 69 -2.80 -1.18 10.10
N LYS A 70 -2.57 -0.98 11.40
CA LYS A 70 -3.00 0.25 12.10
C LYS A 70 -2.38 1.49 11.46
N PHE A 71 -1.09 1.44 11.13
CA PHE A 71 -0.41 2.53 10.42
C PHE A 71 -1.02 2.79 9.03
N PHE A 72 -1.31 1.74 8.27
CA PHE A 72 -2.04 1.84 7.01
C PHE A 72 -3.41 2.47 7.18
N GLN A 73 -4.20 2.07 8.20
CA GLN A 73 -5.51 2.68 8.45
C GLN A 73 -5.42 4.17 8.78
N LEU A 74 -4.35 4.64 9.44
CA LEU A 74 -4.12 6.06 9.68
C LEU A 74 -3.93 6.83 8.36
N MET A 75 -3.07 6.30 7.47
CA MET A 75 -2.86 6.89 6.14
C MET A 75 -4.14 6.82 5.28
N TRP A 76 -4.88 5.71 5.36
CA TRP A 76 -6.13 5.51 4.64
C TRP A 76 -7.20 6.55 4.96
N LYS A 77 -7.23 7.03 6.21
CA LYS A 77 -8.18 8.05 6.67
C LYS A 77 -7.86 9.45 6.12
N THR A 78 -6.60 9.75 5.83
CA THR A 78 -6.18 11.06 5.32
C THR A 78 -6.15 11.11 3.78
N ALA A 79 -6.16 9.94 3.13
CA ALA A 79 -6.19 9.79 1.68
C ALA A 79 -7.56 10.08 1.06
N THR A 80 -7.54 10.52 -0.20
CA THR A 80 -8.70 10.86 -1.02
C THR A 80 -9.04 9.75 -2.01
N SER A 81 -10.34 9.53 -2.22
CA SER A 81 -10.85 8.57 -3.23
C SER A 81 -10.81 9.15 -4.63
#